data_AF-A0A956D5C3-F1
#
_entry.id   AF-A0A956D5C3-F1
#
_cell.length_a   1.000
_cell.length_b   1.000
_cell.length_c   1.000
_cell.angle_alpha   90.00
_cell.angle_beta   90.00
_cell.angle_gamma   90.00
#
_symmetry.space_group_name_H-M   'P 1'
#
loop_
_entity.id
_entity.type
_entity.pdbx_description
1 polymer ?
#
loop_
_entity_poly.entity_id
_entity_poly.type
_entity_poly.pdbx_seq_one_letter_code
_entity_poly.pdbx_strand_id
1 'polypeptide(L)'
;MQEGPLRFVGTSPQARRFEFVAGREDEAVAWLLDEVRAGAELTLCSDVDEEGEGATCFRVNGDGFEARDGGHGWQGEWRTLTPEEATRLVRSLCVLNCGGIGFAEGQLTQR
;
A
#
# COMPACT_ATOMS: atom_id res chain seq x y z
N MET A 1 9.44 -23.50 2.85
CA MET A 1 8.55 -22.36 3.10
C MET A 1 8.45 -21.60 1.79
N GLN A 2 7.28 -21.53 1.16
CA GLN A 2 7.09 -20.66 0.00
C GLN A 2 7.12 -19.23 0.54
N GLU A 3 8.09 -18.42 0.10
CA GLU A 3 8.06 -16.99 0.35
C GLU A 3 6.78 -16.44 -0.32
N GLY A 4 5.98 -15.66 0.40
CA GLY A 4 4.81 -14.98 -0.17
C GLY A 4 5.24 -13.88 -1.17
N PRO A 5 4.30 -13.17 -1.80
CA PRO A 5 4.64 -12.08 -2.72
C PRO A 5 5.25 -10.86 -2.00
N LEU A 6 5.26 -10.87 -0.66
CA LEU A 6 5.81 -9.85 0.22
C LEU A 6 6.77 -10.48 1.24
N ARG A 7 7.79 -9.73 1.66
CA ARG A 7 8.65 -10.07 2.79
C ARG A 7 8.34 -9.13 3.95
N PHE A 8 7.87 -9.65 5.08
CA PHE A 8 7.63 -8.84 6.26
C PHE A 8 8.94 -8.50 6.99
N VAL A 9 9.19 -7.21 7.21
CA VAL A 9 10.46 -6.68 7.76
C VAL A 9 10.30 -6.05 9.15
N GLY A 10 9.06 -5.91 9.63
CA GLY A 10 8.78 -5.52 11.00
C GLY A 10 7.32 -5.69 11.34
N THR A 11 7.02 -6.06 12.57
CA THR A 11 5.64 -6.24 13.04
C THR A 11 5.47 -5.60 14.40
N SER A 12 4.51 -4.70 14.52
CA SER A 12 3.90 -4.32 15.80
C SER A 12 2.55 -5.03 15.92
N PRO A 13 1.90 -5.03 17.10
CA PRO A 13 0.58 -5.63 17.28
C PRO A 13 -0.51 -5.08 16.35
N GLN A 14 -0.31 -3.88 15.79
CA GLN A 14 -1.32 -3.14 15.02
C GLN A 14 -0.89 -2.89 13.57
N ALA A 15 0.41 -3.00 13.25
CA ALA A 15 0.94 -2.71 11.93
C ALA A 15 2.02 -3.71 11.50
N ARG A 16 1.94 -4.19 10.27
CA ARG A 16 2.93 -5.07 9.63
C ARG A 16 3.59 -4.30 8.49
N ARG A 17 4.91 -4.12 8.60
CA ARG A 17 5.75 -3.54 7.55
C ARG A 17 6.28 -4.63 6.65
N PHE A 18 6.30 -4.37 5.35
CA PHE A 18 6.71 -5.34 4.35
C PHE A 18 7.45 -4.68 3.19
N GLU A 19 8.25 -5.49 2.51
CA GLU A 19 8.89 -5.17 1.24
C GLU A 19 8.27 -6.04 0.15
N PHE A 20 8.26 -5.52 -1.08
CA PHE A 20 7.85 -6.28 -2.26
C PHE A 20 8.94 -7.25 -2.70
N VAL A 21 8.54 -8.47 -3.07
CA VAL A 21 9.45 -9.41 -3.75
C VAL A 21 9.46 -9.06 -5.24
N ALA A 22 10.63 -8.69 -5.75
CA ALA A 22 10.79 -8.33 -7.17
C ALA A 22 10.30 -9.45 -8.11
N GLY A 23 9.57 -9.06 -9.15
CA GLY A 23 8.98 -9.98 -10.13
C GLY A 23 7.68 -10.66 -9.67
N ARG A 24 7.15 -10.29 -8.50
CA ARG A 24 5.88 -10.80 -7.96
C ARG A 24 4.87 -9.68 -7.65
N GLU A 25 5.00 -8.56 -8.33
CA GLU A 25 4.21 -7.35 -8.10
C GLU A 25 2.71 -7.63 -8.29
N ASP A 26 2.35 -8.39 -9.32
CA ASP A 26 0.95 -8.69 -9.62
C ASP A 26 0.29 -9.56 -8.53
N GLU A 27 1.04 -10.54 -8.00
CA GLU A 27 0.61 -11.35 -6.87
C GLU A 27 0.52 -10.51 -5.58
N ALA A 28 1.46 -9.58 -5.38
CA ALA A 28 1.47 -8.69 -4.23
C ALA A 28 0.27 -7.73 -4.25
N VAL A 29 -0.03 -7.13 -5.40
CA VAL A 29 -1.19 -6.24 -5.58
C VAL A 29 -2.49 -6.98 -5.24
N ALA A 30 -2.69 -8.18 -5.79
CA ALA A 30 -3.88 -8.97 -5.52
C ALA A 30 -4.01 -9.29 -4.02
N TRP A 31 -2.92 -9.79 -3.41
CA TRP A 31 -2.90 -10.13 -1.99
C TRP A 31 -3.19 -8.91 -1.10
N LEU A 32 -2.58 -7.76 -1.40
CA LEU A 32 -2.78 -6.52 -0.66
C LEU A 32 -4.22 -6.02 -0.72
N LEU A 33 -4.84 -6.07 -1.90
CA LEU A 33 -6.24 -5.66 -2.05
C LEU A 33 -7.21 -6.60 -1.32
N ASP A 34 -6.90 -7.89 -1.24
CA ASP A 34 -7.68 -8.83 -0.47
C ASP A 34 -7.56 -8.58 1.04
N GLU A 35 -6.38 -8.24 1.55
CA GLU A 35 -6.21 -7.80 2.94
C GLU A 35 -6.98 -6.50 3.23
N VAL A 36 -7.00 -5.55 2.30
CA VAL A 36 -7.79 -4.32 2.43
C VAL A 36 -9.29 -4.63 2.46
N ARG A 37 -9.77 -5.53 1.60
CA ARG A 37 -11.17 -6.02 1.64
C ARG A 37 -11.51 -6.72 2.94
N ALA A 38 -10.55 -7.42 3.54
CA ALA A 38 -10.70 -8.05 4.85
C ALA A 38 -10.73 -7.03 6.01
N GLY A 39 -10.53 -5.74 5.74
CA GLY A 39 -10.63 -4.66 6.72
C GLY A 39 -9.29 -4.00 7.10
N ALA A 40 -8.18 -4.41 6.48
CA ALA A 40 -6.90 -3.73 6.71
C ALA A 40 -6.86 -2.35 6.04
N GLU A 41 -6.05 -1.45 6.59
CA GLU A 41 -5.61 -0.25 5.89
C GLU A 41 -4.21 -0.48 5.33
N LEU A 42 -4.02 -0.18 4.06
CA LEU A 42 -2.73 -0.27 3.37
C LEU A 42 -2.15 1.12 3.20
N THR A 43 -0.87 1.30 3.52
CA THR A 43 -0.12 2.52 3.22
C THR A 43 1.09 2.15 2.38
N LEU A 44 1.27 2.87 1.28
CA LEU A 44 2.43 2.75 0.39
C LEU A 44 3.07 4.12 0.21
N CYS A 45 4.39 4.19 0.10
CA CYS A 45 5.07 5.42 -0.26
C CYS A 45 4.69 5.83 -1.69
N SER A 46 4.59 7.13 -1.92
CA SER A 46 4.25 7.75 -3.21
C SER A 46 5.04 9.04 -3.42
N ASP A 47 5.16 9.45 -4.68
CA ASP A 47 5.88 10.64 -5.14
C ASP A 47 4.97 11.87 -5.25
N VAL A 48 3.84 11.87 -4.54
CA VAL A 48 2.86 12.97 -4.56
C VAL A 48 3.37 14.24 -3.88
N ASP A 49 4.41 14.13 -3.05
CA ASP A 49 5.09 15.27 -2.43
C ASP A 49 6.42 15.54 -3.17
N GLU A 50 6.79 16.81 -3.30
CA GLU A 50 7.94 17.26 -4.11
C GLU A 50 9.28 16.65 -3.64
N GLU A 51 9.34 16.15 -2.41
CA GLU A 51 10.52 15.52 -1.80
C GLU A 51 10.48 13.98 -1.80
N GLY A 52 9.43 13.36 -2.36
CA GLY A 52 9.30 11.90 -2.43
C GLY A 52 8.96 11.22 -1.09
N GLU A 53 8.52 11.99 -0.09
CA GLU A 53 8.08 11.51 1.23
C GLU A 53 6.56 11.28 1.31
N GLY A 54 5.87 11.36 0.17
CA GLY A 54 4.44 11.14 0.09
C GLY A 54 4.04 9.71 0.46
N ALA A 55 2.79 9.54 0.86
CA ALA A 55 2.21 8.24 1.09
C ALA A 55 0.75 8.20 0.63
N THR A 56 0.34 7.07 0.06
CA THR A 56 -1.05 6.82 -0.28
C THR A 56 -1.60 5.75 0.65
N CYS A 57 -2.66 6.10 1.39
CA CYS A 57 -3.44 5.15 2.19
C CYS A 57 -4.61 4.61 1.37
N PHE A 58 -4.92 3.33 1.58
CA PHE A 58 -6.05 2.62 0.99
C PHE A 58 -6.87 1.97 2.10
N ARG A 59 -8.18 1.95 1.92
CA ARG A 59 -9.14 1.22 2.77
C ARG A 59 -10.33 0.75 1.93
N VAL A 60 -11.15 -0.11 2.52
CA VAL A 60 -12.46 -0.48 1.94
C VAL A 60 -13.53 0.58 2.29
N ASN A 61 -14.44 0.86 1.36
CA ASN A 61 -15.68 1.59 1.62
C ASN A 61 -16.85 0.88 0.91
N GLY A 62 -17.71 0.22 1.67
CA GLY A 62 -18.77 -0.63 1.12
C GLY A 62 -18.19 -1.71 0.22
N ASP A 63 -18.63 -1.75 -1.04
CA ASP A 63 -18.15 -2.70 -2.05
C ASP A 63 -16.91 -2.21 -2.83
N GLY A 64 -16.43 -1.00 -2.55
CA GLY A 64 -15.33 -0.34 -3.27
C GLY A 64 -14.10 -0.08 -2.41
N PHE A 65 -13.15 0.65 -3.00
CA PHE A 65 -11.95 1.12 -2.30
C PHE A 65 -12.00 2.63 -2.14
N GLU A 66 -11.31 3.15 -1.14
CA GLU A 66 -10.96 4.56 -1.07
C GLU A 66 -9.46 4.69 -0.93
N ALA A 67 -8.93 5.76 -1.54
CA ALA A 67 -7.55 6.16 -1.36
C ALA A 67 -7.47 7.60 -0.86
N ARG A 68 -6.41 7.88 -0.09
CA ARG A 68 -6.05 9.23 0.32
C ARG A 68 -4.55 9.39 0.20
N ASP A 69 -4.15 10.35 -0.62
CA ASP A 69 -2.77 10.79 -0.75
C ASP A 69 -2.45 11.72 0.43
N GLY A 70 -1.26 11.57 1.01
CA GLY A 70 -0.79 12.28 2.19
C GLY A 70 0.69 12.63 2.09
N GLY A 71 1.10 13.62 2.87
CA GLY A 71 2.45 14.17 2.99
C GLY A 71 2.54 14.98 4.28
N HIS A 72 3.48 15.93 4.41
CA HIS A 72 3.56 16.78 5.61
C HIS A 72 2.23 17.51 5.90
N GLY A 73 1.52 17.09 6.96
CA GLY A 73 0.25 17.69 7.39
C GLY A 73 -1.05 17.04 6.88
N TRP A 74 -1.00 15.94 6.11
CA TRP A 74 -2.14 15.09 5.67
C TRP A 74 -3.48 15.84 5.47
N GLN A 75 -3.56 16.60 4.37
CA GLN A 75 -4.75 17.41 4.03
C GLN A 75 -5.55 16.85 2.84
N GLY A 76 -5.22 15.66 2.34
CA GLY A 76 -5.93 15.03 1.23
C GLY A 76 -7.33 14.55 1.62
N GLU A 77 -8.29 14.70 0.72
CA GLU A 77 -9.61 14.09 0.86
C GLU A 77 -9.58 12.62 0.43
N TRP A 78 -10.45 11.81 1.02
CA TRP A 78 -10.65 10.44 0.58
C TRP A 78 -11.37 10.46 -0.77
N ARG A 79 -10.80 9.79 -1.77
CA ARG A 79 -11.44 9.55 -3.07
C ARG A 79 -11.87 8.09 -3.18
N THR A 80 -13.08 7.86 -3.66
CA THR A 80 -13.55 6.53 -4.02
C THR A 80 -12.86 6.05 -5.30
N LEU A 81 -12.51 4.77 -5.34
CA LEU A 81 -11.89 4.09 -6.46
C LEU A 81 -12.71 2.86 -6.84
N THR A 82 -12.82 2.58 -8.14
CA THR A 82 -13.25 1.27 -8.60
C THR A 82 -12.18 0.20 -8.31
N PRO A 83 -12.52 -1.10 -8.31
CA PRO A 83 -11.54 -2.17 -8.15
C PRO A 83 -10.39 -2.10 -9.18
N GLU A 84 -10.68 -1.72 -10.42
CA GLU A 84 -9.69 -1.57 -11.48
C GLU A 84 -8.75 -0.39 -11.21
N GLU A 85 -9.29 0.74 -10.74
CA GLU A 85 -8.51 1.92 -10.37
C GLU A 85 -7.60 1.64 -9.18
N ALA A 86 -8.12 0.96 -8.15
CA ALA A 86 -7.35 0.53 -6.98
C ALA A 86 -6.20 -0.40 -7.41
N THR A 87 -6.49 -1.39 -8.26
CA THR A 87 -5.46 -2.30 -8.80
C THR A 87 -4.37 -1.55 -9.55
N ARG A 88 -4.76 -0.61 -10.43
CA ARG A 88 -3.81 0.19 -11.21
C ARG A 88 -2.92 1.04 -10.31
N LEU A 89 -3.52 1.71 -9.32
CA LEU A 89 -2.81 2.61 -8.41
C LEU A 89 -1.88 1.85 -7.46
N VAL A 90 -2.35 0.78 -6.83
CA VAL A 90 -1.49 -0.07 -5.97
C VAL A 90 -0.32 -0.61 -6.80
N ARG A 91 -0.56 -1.08 -8.04
CA ARG A 91 0.51 -1.56 -8.93
C ARG A 91 1.55 -0.49 -9.22
N SER A 92 1.15 0.75 -9.54
CA SER A 92 2.13 1.82 -9.80
C SER A 92 2.96 2.15 -8.56
N LEU A 93 2.35 2.10 -7.36
CA LEU A 93 3.06 2.33 -6.11
C LEU A 93 3.95 1.14 -5.72
N CYS A 94 3.57 -0.10 -6.05
CA CYS A 94 4.41 -1.28 -5.80
C CYS A 94 5.81 -1.09 -6.40
N VAL A 95 5.91 -0.56 -7.63
CA VAL A 95 7.19 -0.29 -8.29
C VAL A 95 8.03 0.72 -7.50
N LEU A 96 7.43 1.78 -6.96
CA LEU A 96 8.13 2.77 -6.11
C LEU A 96 8.58 2.18 -4.78
N ASN A 97 7.90 1.15 -4.30
CA ASN A 97 8.18 0.47 -3.04
C ASN A 97 9.01 -0.82 -3.26
N CYS A 98 9.47 -1.09 -4.49
CA CYS A 98 10.37 -2.21 -4.81
C CYS A 98 11.83 -1.78 -4.68
N GLY A 99 12.49 -2.17 -3.59
CA GLY A 99 13.95 -2.23 -3.50
C GLY A 99 14.69 -0.92 -3.14
N GLY A 100 15.18 -0.87 -1.90
CA GLY A 100 16.59 -0.55 -1.64
C GLY A 100 17.02 0.91 -1.38
N ILE A 101 16.15 1.92 -1.44
CA ILE A 101 16.55 3.29 -1.07
C ILE A 101 15.60 3.88 -0.01
N GLY A 102 16.07 3.89 1.24
CA GLY A 102 15.62 4.77 2.34
C GLY A 102 14.27 4.47 2.99
N PHE A 103 13.21 4.23 2.20
CA PHE A 103 11.82 4.26 2.68
C PHE A 103 10.90 3.23 2.00
N ALA A 104 11.46 2.20 1.36
CA ALA A 104 10.75 1.21 0.54
C ALA A 104 9.97 0.15 1.37
N GLU A 105 9.14 0.59 2.32
CA GLU A 105 8.34 -0.30 3.16
C GLU A 105 6.85 0.06 3.03
N GLY A 106 6.04 -0.90 2.60
CA GLY A 106 4.60 -0.81 2.73
C GLY A 106 4.16 -1.17 4.14
N GLN A 107 3.03 -0.62 4.58
CA GLN A 107 2.44 -0.93 5.89
C GLN A 107 1.00 -1.43 5.73
N LEU A 108 0.68 -2.54 6.39
CA LEU A 108 -0.69 -2.97 6.63
C LEU A 108 -1.05 -2.75 8.09
N THR A 109 -2.10 -1.99 8.35
CA THR A 109 -2.63 -1.72 9.69
C THR A 109 -3.96 -2.47 9.86
N GLN A 110 -4.08 -3.26 10.92
CA GLN A 110 -5.32 -3.96 11.26
C GLN A 110 -6.18 -3.02 12.13
N ARG A 111 -7.47 -2.92 11.83
CA ARG A 111 -8.45 -2.12 12.60
C ARG A 111 -9.40 -2.99 13.40
#